data_AF-A0A522PTD9-F1
#
_entry.id   AF-A0A522PTD9-F1
#
_cell.length_a   1.000
_cell.length_b   1.000
_cell.length_c   1.000
_cell.angle_alpha   90.00
_cell.angle_beta   90.00
_cell.angle_gamma   90.00
#
_symmetry.space_group_name_H-M   'P 1'
#
loop_
_entity.id
_entity.type
_entity.pdbx_description
1 polymer ?
#
loop_
_entity_poly.entity_id
_entity_poly.type
_entity_poly.pdbx_seq_one_letter_code
_entity_poly.pdbx_strand_id
1 'polypeptide(L)'
;MKCSVIIPTRRRAGPLRETLDSLRLQTNRNFDVIVVVDGEDPETFSLAENCKTEFPLYWIFVPEHKGQASARNAGAEAAESEILAFLDDDTRPVRDWVYHHLKHHRANTRESLKGVLGKVADLYAGPPGSRTEQYLRESRNPTLAQFEGCLKNQSLDFAKVAAFGLNTSISRQLFFAAGGFDPKLSSLDEDTDFGARLYNCGTRFIFEPEALVHHHDTKNALAHHYAILRAAGKLDVYRRREKKQCNGRLQLLAQMHCGSPLRKMAHRAAWHVPWLFQLTASLARKTTDLTGSRSSFRLWYRSTAAEYWKGLRAAGETVDSLRDLYPARTPILMLHSVSAPAELRLKSLYISPRRFTRFMKWLKKVGYTSALPAGWEERAACRRRVILTFDDAYDDFISDAFPVLHRLGFTATVFVVVDRIGKTNDWDERRGYKSRRLLSLGEIRELHNHGVHFGSHTLTHAWLTSASDRDLEREVGDSKRKLEDLLGAEVSSFAYPWGIADMRVRSAVARAGYKTALTTQEGLNGSEDPLSLKRINLAEVDTFAEFAFKLATGRDLRQMTKAYMARKGLFRGPEPAPEDEGGSRRSGESKASRNSAGVVMPRVSGPGH
;
A
#
# COMPACT_ATOMS: atom_id res chain seq x y z
N MET A 1 28.14 6.74 -14.43
CA MET A 1 27.18 6.81 -13.32
C MET A 1 27.82 7.28 -12.02
N LYS A 2 27.35 8.45 -11.57
CA LYS A 2 27.72 9.21 -10.37
C LYS A 2 26.42 9.53 -9.59
N CYS A 3 26.49 9.75 -8.28
CA CYS A 3 25.35 10.27 -7.50
C CYS A 3 25.63 11.61 -6.82
N SER A 4 24.59 12.42 -6.67
CA SER A 4 24.60 13.61 -5.81
C SER A 4 23.87 13.28 -4.51
N VAL A 5 24.57 13.37 -3.39
CA VAL A 5 24.02 13.16 -2.05
C VAL A 5 23.46 14.49 -1.56
N ILE A 6 22.14 14.55 -1.37
CA ILE A 6 21.42 15.76 -0.99
C ILE A 6 21.11 15.69 0.51
N ILE A 7 21.60 16.69 1.25
CA ILE A 7 21.46 16.78 2.71
C ILE A 7 20.77 18.10 3.07
N PRO A 8 19.47 18.07 3.43
CA PRO A 8 18.80 19.24 3.98
C PRO A 8 19.20 19.43 5.45
N THR A 9 19.49 20.67 5.85
CA THR A 9 19.81 21.01 7.25
C THR A 9 19.17 22.33 7.67
N ARG A 10 18.99 22.49 8.98
CA ARG A 10 18.56 23.74 9.60
C ARG A 10 18.95 23.75 11.07
N ARG A 11 19.79 24.71 11.47
CA ARG A 11 20.24 24.97 12.85
C ARG A 11 20.81 23.72 13.52
N ARG A 12 21.60 22.95 12.76
CA ARG A 12 22.12 21.62 13.15
C ARG A 12 23.54 21.39 12.64
N ALA A 13 24.41 22.40 12.75
CA ALA A 13 25.81 22.32 12.31
C ALA A 13 26.59 21.13 12.92
N GLY A 14 26.36 20.83 14.21
CA GLY A 14 27.00 19.69 14.89
C GLY A 14 26.67 18.34 14.27
N PRO A 15 25.40 17.89 14.26
CA PRO A 15 24.98 16.67 13.57
C PRO A 15 25.43 16.61 12.10
N LEU A 16 25.26 17.71 11.36
CA LEU A 16 25.68 17.78 9.96
C LEU A 16 27.18 17.48 9.79
N ARG A 17 28.03 18.02 10.67
CA ARG A 17 29.47 17.74 10.65
C ARG A 17 29.75 16.24 10.80
N GLU A 18 29.07 15.56 11.72
CA GLU A 18 29.23 14.12 11.90
C GLU A 18 28.80 13.32 10.64
N THR A 19 27.70 13.74 10.00
CA THR A 19 27.25 13.16 8.74
C THR A 19 28.30 13.35 7.62
N LEU A 20 28.82 14.57 7.45
CA LEU A 20 29.86 14.86 6.45
C LEU A 20 31.15 14.08 6.72
N ASP A 21 31.56 13.95 7.98
CA ASP A 21 32.75 13.19 8.37
C ASP A 21 32.58 11.69 8.07
N SER A 22 31.38 11.13 8.26
CA SER A 22 31.10 9.73 7.88
C SER A 22 31.15 9.50 6.35
N LEU A 23 30.79 10.50 5.54
CA LEU A 23 30.88 10.43 4.08
C LEU A 23 32.34 10.45 3.57
N ARG A 24 33.30 10.95 4.36
CA ARG A 24 34.73 10.89 3.99
C ARG A 24 35.24 9.46 3.90
N LEU A 25 34.62 8.56 4.67
CA LEU A 25 34.98 7.15 4.78
C LEU A 25 34.45 6.29 3.62
N GLN A 26 33.71 6.89 2.67
CA GLN A 26 33.16 6.16 1.53
C GLN A 26 34.27 5.56 0.65
N THR A 27 34.16 4.27 0.34
CA THR A 27 35.10 3.56 -0.53
C THR A 27 34.91 3.93 -2.00
N ASN A 28 33.67 4.14 -2.42
CA ASN A 28 33.32 4.59 -3.76
C ASN A 28 33.32 6.11 -3.82
N ARG A 29 34.18 6.69 -4.68
CA ARG A 29 34.35 8.14 -4.84
C ARG A 29 33.49 8.77 -5.93
N ASN A 30 32.60 8.01 -6.57
CA ASN A 30 31.71 8.52 -7.63
C ASN A 30 30.48 9.23 -7.06
N PHE A 31 30.71 10.22 -6.20
CA PHE A 31 29.65 11.05 -5.65
C PHE A 31 30.09 12.50 -5.45
N ASP A 32 29.12 13.39 -5.36
CA ASP A 32 29.25 14.73 -4.78
C ASP A 32 28.20 14.91 -3.69
N VAL A 33 28.37 15.94 -2.86
CA VAL A 33 27.46 16.26 -1.77
C VAL A 33 26.93 17.67 -1.94
N ILE A 34 25.63 17.84 -1.78
CA ILE A 34 24.94 19.13 -1.82
C ILE A 34 24.23 19.30 -0.48
N VAL A 35 24.73 20.24 0.33
CA VAL A 35 24.09 20.62 1.58
C VAL A 35 23.18 21.81 1.33
N VAL A 36 21.92 21.68 1.73
CA VAL A 36 20.92 22.75 1.60
C VAL A 36 20.53 23.26 2.97
N VAL A 37 20.92 24.49 3.27
CA VAL A 37 20.66 25.19 4.53
C VAL A 37 19.34 25.96 4.41
N ASP A 38 18.32 25.48 5.12
CA ASP A 38 16.94 25.99 5.03
C ASP A 38 16.63 27.04 6.11
N GLY A 39 16.88 28.31 5.77
CA GLY A 39 16.75 29.47 6.63
C GLY A 39 18.08 29.96 7.22
N GLU A 40 18.05 31.12 7.87
CA GLU A 40 19.22 31.70 8.53
C GLU A 40 19.82 30.79 9.62
N ASP A 41 21.12 30.51 9.47
CA ASP A 41 21.90 29.62 10.33
C ASP A 41 23.41 29.99 10.33
N PRO A 42 23.83 30.96 11.16
CA PRO A 42 25.22 31.41 11.22
C PRO A 42 26.22 30.32 11.61
N GLU A 43 25.82 29.36 12.45
CA GLU A 43 26.70 28.25 12.86
C GLU A 43 27.00 27.31 11.68
N THR A 44 25.98 26.98 10.88
CA THR A 44 26.18 26.17 9.67
C THR A 44 26.95 26.93 8.59
N PHE A 45 26.77 28.25 8.50
CA PHE A 45 27.61 29.10 7.62
C PHE A 45 29.09 29.02 8.02
N SER A 46 29.38 29.15 9.32
CA SER A 46 30.75 29.00 9.82
C SER A 46 31.32 27.59 9.57
N LEU A 47 30.48 26.55 9.67
CA LEU A 47 30.88 25.20 9.27
C LEU A 47 31.23 25.15 7.77
N ALA A 48 30.43 25.77 6.91
CA ALA A 48 30.65 25.76 5.46
C ALA A 48 31.99 26.39 5.06
N GLU A 49 32.38 27.50 5.68
CA GLU A 49 33.67 28.17 5.42
C GLU A 49 34.88 27.31 5.81
N ASN A 50 34.73 26.47 6.84
CA ASN A 50 35.83 25.72 7.45
C ASN A 50 35.85 24.23 7.05
N CYS A 51 34.81 23.73 6.38
CA CYS A 51 34.68 22.31 6.06
C CYS A 51 35.45 21.95 4.79
N LYS A 52 36.57 21.24 4.95
CA LYS A 52 37.35 20.66 3.83
C LYS A 52 37.07 19.17 3.72
N THR A 53 36.71 18.70 2.53
CA THR A 53 36.36 17.29 2.24
C THR A 53 37.15 16.75 1.05
N GLU A 54 37.36 15.43 1.00
CA GLU A 54 38.01 14.75 -0.13
C GLU A 54 37.08 14.52 -1.33
N PHE A 55 35.79 14.84 -1.17
CA PHE A 55 34.76 14.78 -2.21
C PHE A 55 34.25 16.19 -2.53
N PRO A 56 33.70 16.43 -3.75
CA PRO A 56 33.07 17.69 -4.09
C PRO A 56 31.88 17.97 -3.16
N LEU A 57 31.92 19.12 -2.49
CA LEU A 57 30.91 19.56 -1.53
C LEU A 57 30.40 20.94 -1.94
N TYR A 58 29.09 21.05 -2.12
CA TYR A 58 28.40 22.27 -2.51
C TYR A 58 27.43 22.69 -1.42
N TRP A 59 27.27 24.01 -1.25
CA TRP A 59 26.39 24.60 -0.25
C TRP A 59 25.34 25.48 -0.93
N ILE A 60 24.08 25.29 -0.57
CA ILE A 60 22.96 26.12 -1.00
C ILE A 60 22.36 26.75 0.24
N PHE A 61 22.38 28.08 0.31
CA PHE A 61 21.78 28.84 1.41
C PHE A 61 20.45 29.42 0.95
N VAL A 62 19.36 28.93 1.57
CA VAL A 62 18.02 29.46 1.35
C VAL A 62 17.72 30.42 2.51
N PRO A 63 17.53 31.72 2.28
CA PRO A 63 17.40 32.70 3.36
C PRO A 63 16.11 32.51 4.18
N GLU A 64 15.02 32.12 3.51
CA GLU A 64 13.73 31.87 4.14
C GLU A 64 13.55 30.39 4.45
N HIS A 65 12.98 30.08 5.62
CA HIS A 65 12.62 28.70 5.96
C HIS A 65 11.41 28.24 5.14
N LYS A 66 11.64 27.30 4.22
CA LYS A 66 10.62 26.70 3.33
C LYS A 66 10.37 25.22 3.58
N GLY A 67 11.10 24.61 4.52
CA GLY A 67 10.89 23.23 4.95
C GLY A 67 11.74 22.20 4.19
N GLN A 68 11.82 20.99 4.75
CA GLN A 68 12.69 19.92 4.28
C GLN A 68 12.40 19.49 2.83
N ALA A 69 11.13 19.42 2.44
CA ALA A 69 10.73 19.10 1.07
C ALA A 69 11.30 20.11 0.06
N SER A 70 11.17 21.41 0.35
CA SER A 70 11.75 22.49 -0.46
C SER A 70 13.28 22.39 -0.54
N ALA A 71 13.93 22.11 0.59
CA ALA A 71 15.38 21.95 0.63
C ALA A 71 15.88 20.76 -0.20
N ARG A 72 15.21 19.61 -0.10
CA ARG A 72 15.52 18.43 -0.93
C ARG A 72 15.30 18.70 -2.42
N ASN A 73 14.24 19.42 -2.78
CA ASN A 73 13.99 19.82 -4.17
C ASN A 73 15.09 20.77 -4.69
N ALA A 74 15.49 21.79 -3.91
CA ALA A 74 16.55 22.71 -4.32
C ALA A 74 17.89 21.98 -4.52
N GLY A 75 18.22 21.04 -3.62
CA GLY A 75 19.41 20.19 -3.80
C GLY A 75 19.31 19.28 -5.02
N ALA A 76 18.12 18.73 -5.29
CA ALA A 76 17.87 17.96 -6.48
C ALA A 76 17.98 18.80 -7.76
N GLU A 77 17.50 20.04 -7.78
CA GLU A 77 17.61 20.94 -8.93
C GLU A 77 19.07 21.25 -9.26
N ALA A 78 19.88 21.57 -8.23
CA ALA A 78 21.30 21.88 -8.37
C ALA A 78 22.20 20.68 -8.71
N ALA A 79 21.75 19.45 -8.46
CA ALA A 79 22.54 18.25 -8.73
C ALA A 79 22.86 18.07 -10.23
N GLU A 80 24.10 17.74 -10.57
CA GLU A 80 24.47 17.42 -11.96
C GLU A 80 24.53 15.91 -12.22
N SER A 81 24.52 15.10 -11.17
CA SER A 81 24.63 13.64 -11.27
C SER A 81 23.35 12.98 -11.76
N GLU A 82 23.52 11.84 -12.45
CA GLU A 82 22.43 10.98 -12.97
C GLU A 82 21.53 10.43 -11.84
N ILE A 83 22.12 10.15 -10.67
CA ILE A 83 21.44 9.59 -9.51
C ILE A 83 21.39 10.62 -8.39
N LEU A 84 20.23 10.76 -7.77
CA LEU A 84 20.03 11.53 -6.55
C LEU A 84 19.99 10.55 -5.38
N ALA A 85 20.71 10.83 -4.31
CA ALA A 85 20.64 10.10 -3.05
C ALA A 85 20.24 11.05 -1.93
N PHE A 86 19.22 10.71 -1.15
CA PHE A 86 18.70 11.55 -0.08
C PHE A 86 19.16 11.02 1.28
N LEU A 87 19.79 11.90 2.05
CA LEU A 87 20.34 11.61 3.36
C LEU A 87 19.98 12.75 4.32
N ASP A 88 19.72 12.45 5.59
CA ASP A 88 19.46 13.49 6.59
C ASP A 88 20.76 13.87 7.33
N ASP A 89 20.80 15.08 7.85
CA ASP A 89 21.93 15.70 8.57
C ASP A 89 22.20 15.12 9.97
N ASP A 90 21.42 14.13 10.41
CA ASP A 90 21.58 13.38 11.65
C ASP A 90 21.83 11.89 11.39
N THR A 91 22.50 11.57 10.28
CA THR A 91 22.80 10.18 9.91
C THR A 91 24.28 9.90 9.66
N ARG A 92 24.67 8.64 9.87
CA ARG A 92 26.02 8.14 9.63
C ARG A 92 25.96 6.91 8.70
N PRO A 93 26.09 7.08 7.38
CA PRO A 93 26.22 5.97 6.44
C PRO A 93 27.45 5.09 6.71
N VAL A 94 27.32 3.79 6.45
CA VAL A 94 28.47 2.85 6.47
C VAL A 94 29.45 3.10 5.31
N ARG A 95 30.68 2.58 5.40
CA ARG A 95 31.80 2.88 4.46
C ARG A 95 31.52 2.55 2.99
N ASP A 96 30.65 1.57 2.70
CA ASP A 96 30.32 1.17 1.32
C ASP A 96 28.94 1.69 0.87
N TRP A 97 28.33 2.62 1.63
CA TRP A 97 26.97 3.08 1.40
C TRP A 97 26.71 3.59 -0.03
N VAL A 98 27.62 4.42 -0.58
CA VAL A 98 27.51 4.90 -1.97
C VAL A 98 27.55 3.75 -2.98
N TYR A 99 28.41 2.75 -2.76
CA TYR A 99 28.48 1.56 -3.61
C TYR A 99 27.17 0.78 -3.60
N HIS A 100 26.60 0.56 -2.41
CA HIS A 100 25.36 -0.20 -2.24
C HIS A 100 24.16 0.47 -2.94
N HIS A 101 24.10 1.80 -2.99
CA HIS A 101 23.12 2.51 -3.80
C HIS A 101 23.41 2.40 -5.31
N LEU A 102 24.65 2.68 -5.73
CA LEU A 102 24.98 2.77 -7.17
C LEU A 102 24.97 1.41 -7.89
N LYS A 103 25.25 0.29 -7.23
CA LYS A 103 25.29 -1.03 -7.88
C LYS A 103 23.95 -1.41 -8.53
N HIS A 104 22.84 -1.03 -7.92
CA HIS A 104 21.49 -1.30 -8.44
C HIS A 104 21.11 -0.40 -9.60
N HIS A 105 21.69 0.79 -9.67
CA HIS A 105 21.46 1.72 -10.76
C HIS A 105 22.30 1.38 -12.01
N ARG A 106 23.53 0.86 -11.81
CA ARG A 106 24.44 0.43 -12.88
C ARG A 106 24.01 -0.85 -13.60
N ALA A 107 23.26 -1.72 -12.92
CA ALA A 107 22.74 -2.94 -13.54
C ALA A 107 21.90 -2.55 -14.77
N ASN A 108 22.36 -3.00 -15.94
CA ASN A 108 21.93 -2.61 -17.29
C ASN A 108 20.50 -3.13 -17.60
N THR A 109 19.53 -2.72 -16.79
CA THR A 109 18.13 -3.09 -16.91
C THR A 109 17.44 -2.08 -17.82
N ARG A 110 16.70 -2.54 -18.83
CA ARG A 110 15.76 -1.71 -19.63
C ARG A 110 14.74 -0.96 -18.75
N GLU A 111 14.65 -1.30 -17.47
CA GLU A 111 13.81 -0.66 -16.45
C GLU A 111 14.41 0.70 -16.01
N SER A 112 13.80 1.79 -16.49
CA SER A 112 14.11 3.16 -16.06
C SER A 112 13.42 3.59 -14.75
N LEU A 113 12.38 2.86 -14.34
CA LEU A 113 11.54 3.18 -13.17
C LEU A 113 11.95 2.39 -11.93
N LYS A 114 13.08 2.75 -11.30
CA LYS A 114 13.58 2.09 -10.08
C LYS A 114 14.03 3.07 -9.00
N GLY A 115 13.81 2.70 -7.75
CA GLY A 115 14.30 3.40 -6.56
C GLY A 115 14.91 2.40 -5.58
N VAL A 116 16.05 2.78 -4.98
CA VAL A 116 16.77 1.95 -4.00
C VAL A 116 16.54 2.53 -2.61
N LEU A 117 16.21 1.68 -1.66
CA LEU A 117 15.92 2.01 -0.27
C LEU A 117 16.88 1.24 0.61
N GLY A 118 17.67 1.97 1.38
CA GLY A 118 18.62 1.40 2.31
C GLY A 118 18.00 1.09 3.67
N LYS A 119 18.77 0.41 4.52
CA LYS A 119 18.38 0.09 5.90
C LYS A 119 18.63 1.28 6.82
N VAL A 120 17.69 1.58 7.72
CA VAL A 120 17.86 2.59 8.77
C VAL A 120 17.93 1.90 10.12
N ALA A 121 18.99 2.17 10.88
CA ALA A 121 19.13 1.74 12.26
C ALA A 121 19.14 2.96 13.19
N ASP A 122 18.12 3.09 14.03
CA ASP A 122 18.05 4.19 14.99
C ASP A 122 19.05 3.99 16.14
N LEU A 123 19.84 5.03 16.39
CA LEU A 123 20.69 5.20 17.57
C LEU A 123 20.15 6.39 18.36
N TYR A 124 19.69 6.14 19.58
CA TYR A 124 19.21 7.21 20.46
C TYR A 124 20.37 7.84 21.22
N ALA A 125 20.39 9.17 21.31
CA ALA A 125 21.46 9.93 21.97
C ALA A 125 21.64 9.62 23.48
N GLY A 126 20.66 8.96 24.11
CA GLY A 126 20.70 8.55 25.51
C GLY A 126 19.51 7.68 25.93
N PRO A 127 19.46 7.22 27.19
CA PRO A 127 18.32 6.48 27.71
C PRO A 127 17.03 7.30 27.61
N PRO A 128 15.85 6.64 27.55
CA PRO A 128 14.58 7.36 27.53
C PRO A 128 14.39 8.15 28.82
N GLY A 129 13.90 9.39 28.71
CA GLY A 129 13.63 10.26 29.85
C GLY A 129 12.37 9.88 30.64
N SER A 130 11.51 9.01 30.09
CA SER A 130 10.35 8.46 30.79
C SER A 130 9.94 7.08 30.26
N ARG A 131 9.11 6.34 31.01
CA ARG A 131 8.56 5.04 30.55
C ARG A 131 7.64 5.20 29.34
N THR A 132 6.90 6.31 29.25
CA THR A 132 6.09 6.62 28.07
C THR A 132 6.97 6.82 26.84
N GLU A 133 8.08 7.56 26.97
CA GLU A 133 9.05 7.71 25.88
C GLU A 133 9.67 6.36 25.49
N GLN A 134 10.06 5.55 26.47
CA GLN A 134 10.58 4.19 26.21
C GLN A 134 9.61 3.37 25.35
N TYR A 135 8.34 3.30 25.74
CA TYR A 135 7.34 2.54 24.99
C TYR A 135 7.04 3.13 23.60
N LEU A 136 7.16 4.45 23.45
CA LEU A 136 7.05 5.09 22.14
C LEU A 136 8.23 4.68 21.23
N ARG A 137 9.46 4.71 21.74
CA ARG A 137 10.65 4.21 21.01
C ARG A 137 10.52 2.73 20.64
N GLU A 138 10.06 1.89 21.58
CA GLU A 138 9.78 0.46 21.34
C GLU A 138 8.72 0.24 20.24
N SER A 139 7.73 1.14 20.13
CA SER A 139 6.67 1.03 19.12
C SER A 139 7.13 1.32 17.68
N ARG A 140 8.30 1.95 17.50
CA ARG A 140 8.88 2.25 16.18
C ARG A 140 9.50 1.02 15.51
N ASN A 141 10.07 0.11 16.30
CA ASN A 141 10.75 -1.09 15.78
C ASN A 141 9.82 -1.99 14.94
N PRO A 142 8.60 -2.33 15.37
CA PRO A 142 7.66 -3.08 14.53
C PRO A 142 7.30 -2.37 13.23
N THR A 143 7.22 -1.04 13.21
CA THR A 143 6.91 -0.27 11.99
C THR A 143 8.04 -0.35 10.97
N LEU A 144 9.29 -0.18 11.41
CA LEU A 144 10.46 -0.36 10.54
C LEU A 144 10.57 -1.81 10.05
N ALA A 145 10.35 -2.79 10.94
CA ALA A 145 10.34 -4.20 10.56
C ALA A 145 9.23 -4.53 9.55
N GLN A 146 8.05 -3.90 9.67
CA GLN A 146 6.98 -4.03 8.70
C GLN A 146 7.37 -3.44 7.34
N PHE A 147 7.96 -2.24 7.33
CA PHE A 147 8.43 -1.58 6.12
C PHE A 147 9.48 -2.44 5.38
N GLU A 148 10.51 -2.89 6.09
CA GLU A 148 11.53 -3.80 5.55
C GLU A 148 10.92 -5.12 5.07
N GLY A 149 10.01 -5.70 5.86
CA GLY A 149 9.34 -6.95 5.51
C GLY A 149 8.51 -6.83 4.24
N CYS A 150 7.85 -5.69 4.03
CA CYS A 150 7.11 -5.43 2.79
C CYS A 150 8.05 -5.37 1.58
N LEU A 151 9.20 -4.71 1.70
CA LEU A 151 10.16 -4.63 0.60
C LEU A 151 10.83 -5.98 0.31
N LYS A 152 11.29 -6.70 1.34
CA LYS A 152 11.94 -8.02 1.21
C LYS A 152 11.01 -9.04 0.55
N ASN A 153 9.75 -9.03 0.94
CA ASN A 153 8.75 -10.00 0.47
C ASN A 153 7.94 -9.49 -0.73
N GLN A 154 8.27 -8.31 -1.29
CA GLN A 154 7.52 -7.67 -2.37
C GLN A 154 6.00 -7.59 -2.07
N SER A 155 5.64 -7.29 -0.83
CA SER A 155 4.25 -7.30 -0.36
C SER A 155 3.46 -6.12 -0.91
N LEU A 156 2.21 -6.36 -1.32
CA LEU A 156 1.25 -5.31 -1.66
C LEU A 156 0.90 -4.41 -0.46
N ASP A 157 1.12 -4.87 0.77
CA ASP A 157 0.98 -4.02 1.97
C ASP A 157 1.96 -2.84 1.99
N PHE A 158 2.99 -2.85 1.13
CA PHE A 158 3.88 -1.70 0.96
C PHE A 158 3.11 -0.43 0.61
N ALA A 159 1.99 -0.50 -0.11
CA ALA A 159 1.15 0.65 -0.42
C ALA A 159 0.71 1.46 0.82
N LYS A 160 0.62 0.82 2.00
CA LYS A 160 0.20 1.46 3.26
C LYS A 160 1.34 2.15 4.00
N VAL A 161 2.58 1.78 3.67
CA VAL A 161 3.81 2.24 4.35
C VAL A 161 4.81 2.85 3.37
N ALA A 162 4.42 3.02 2.10
CA ALA A 162 5.26 3.55 1.05
C ALA A 162 5.76 4.94 1.44
N ALA A 163 7.09 5.06 1.55
CA ALA A 163 7.78 6.28 1.89
C ALA A 163 9.10 6.30 1.11
N PHE A 164 9.49 7.49 0.66
CA PHE A 164 10.72 7.67 -0.11
C PHE A 164 11.34 9.01 0.28
N GLY A 165 12.33 8.97 1.15
CA GLY A 165 12.97 10.15 1.73
C GLY A 165 14.34 9.78 2.27
N LEU A 166 14.44 9.57 3.59
CA LEU A 166 15.70 9.17 4.23
C LEU A 166 16.27 7.87 3.64
N ASN A 167 17.58 7.88 3.36
CA ASN A 167 18.35 6.71 2.92
C ASN A 167 17.80 6.06 1.65
N THR A 168 17.53 6.89 0.65
CA THR A 168 17.00 6.45 -0.64
C THR A 168 17.82 6.99 -1.80
N SER A 169 17.78 6.32 -2.95
CA SER A 169 18.36 6.85 -4.19
C SER A 169 17.51 6.54 -5.41
N ILE A 170 17.48 7.47 -6.36
CA ILE A 170 16.61 7.45 -7.52
C ILE A 170 17.31 8.13 -8.71
N SER A 171 16.92 7.80 -9.95
CA SER A 171 17.40 8.58 -11.08
C SER A 171 16.85 10.01 -11.04
N ARG A 172 17.68 10.99 -11.41
CA ARG A 172 17.30 12.39 -11.56
C ARG A 172 16.07 12.54 -12.46
N GLN A 173 16.05 11.81 -13.57
CA GLN A 173 14.93 11.79 -14.51
C GLN A 173 13.63 11.34 -13.86
N LEU A 174 13.63 10.23 -13.10
CA LEU A 174 12.43 9.74 -12.44
C LEU A 174 11.96 10.67 -11.32
N PHE A 175 12.89 11.27 -10.56
CA PHE A 175 12.56 12.23 -9.51
C PHE A 175 11.73 13.40 -10.06
N PHE A 176 12.18 14.01 -11.16
CA PHE A 176 11.46 15.12 -11.80
C PHE A 176 10.20 14.66 -12.53
N ALA A 177 10.22 13.50 -13.19
CA ALA A 177 9.02 12.93 -13.84
C ALA A 177 7.90 12.64 -12.82
N ALA A 178 8.26 12.27 -11.58
CA ALA A 178 7.32 12.09 -10.50
C ALA A 178 6.87 13.41 -9.85
N GLY A 179 7.57 14.53 -10.09
CA GLY A 179 7.24 15.87 -9.59
C GLY A 179 7.92 16.28 -8.29
N GLY A 180 9.02 15.62 -7.89
CA GLY A 180 9.78 15.94 -6.67
C GLY A 180 8.98 15.81 -5.37
N PHE A 181 9.49 16.33 -4.25
CA PHE A 181 8.76 16.41 -2.99
C PHE A 181 7.74 17.54 -3.02
N ASP A 182 6.59 17.40 -2.35
CA ASP A 182 5.57 18.46 -2.26
C ASP A 182 5.91 19.43 -1.11
N PRO A 183 6.24 20.71 -1.38
CA PRO A 183 6.62 21.69 -0.35
C PRO A 183 5.51 22.01 0.66
N LYS A 184 4.24 21.74 0.34
CA LYS A 184 3.11 21.96 1.27
C LYS A 184 2.99 20.84 2.31
N LEU A 185 3.70 19.72 2.12
CA LEU A 185 3.75 18.60 3.05
C LEU A 185 4.97 18.71 3.97
N SER A 186 4.83 18.20 5.18
CA SER A 186 5.88 18.21 6.21
C SER A 186 5.65 17.09 7.21
N SER A 187 6.60 16.86 8.12
CA SER A 187 6.45 15.92 9.25
C SER A 187 6.22 14.48 8.78
N LEU A 188 7.04 14.00 7.82
CA LEU A 188 7.01 12.66 7.20
C LEU A 188 5.93 12.46 6.13
N ASP A 189 5.00 13.40 5.97
CA ASP A 189 3.93 13.28 4.97
C ASP A 189 4.44 13.54 3.53
N GLU A 190 5.54 14.28 3.39
CA GLU A 190 6.26 14.50 2.14
C GLU A 190 6.92 13.21 1.60
N ASP A 191 7.56 12.44 2.48
CA ASP A 191 8.19 11.16 2.14
C ASP A 191 7.13 10.14 1.70
N THR A 192 6.01 10.08 2.44
CA THR A 192 4.93 9.14 2.14
C THR A 192 4.15 9.54 0.89
N ASP A 193 4.00 10.83 0.59
CA ASP A 193 3.38 11.31 -0.64
C ASP A 193 4.25 10.98 -1.86
N PHE A 194 5.55 11.27 -1.78
CA PHE A 194 6.48 10.98 -2.86
C PHE A 194 6.60 9.48 -3.10
N GLY A 195 6.76 8.69 -2.02
CA GLY A 195 6.74 7.23 -2.08
C GLY A 195 5.46 6.65 -2.68
N ALA A 196 4.29 7.17 -2.31
CA ALA A 196 3.01 6.74 -2.89
C ALA A 196 2.89 7.09 -4.38
N ARG A 197 3.38 8.27 -4.82
CA ARG A 197 3.40 8.63 -6.25
C ARG A 197 4.31 7.71 -7.05
N LEU A 198 5.51 7.42 -6.56
CA LEU A 198 6.43 6.46 -7.17
C LEU A 198 5.82 5.05 -7.24
N TYR A 199 5.14 4.63 -6.16
CA TYR A 199 4.43 3.35 -6.14
C TYR A 199 3.33 3.33 -7.20
N ASN A 200 2.50 4.36 -7.27
CA ASN A 200 1.39 4.45 -8.22
C ASN A 200 1.83 4.45 -9.69
N CYS A 201 2.99 5.01 -10.04
CA CYS A 201 3.51 4.95 -11.40
C CYS A 201 4.22 3.62 -11.75
N GLY A 202 4.24 2.64 -10.84
CA GLY A 202 4.85 1.32 -11.08
C GLY A 202 6.37 1.30 -10.95
N THR A 203 6.93 2.18 -10.10
CA THR A 203 8.36 2.16 -9.75
C THR A 203 8.70 0.87 -9.02
N ARG A 204 9.80 0.24 -9.42
CA ARG A 204 10.38 -0.91 -8.71
C ARG A 204 11.16 -0.43 -7.49
N PHE A 205 10.76 -0.91 -6.31
CA PHE A 205 11.43 -0.61 -5.03
C PHE A 205 12.41 -1.73 -4.70
N ILE A 206 13.69 -1.40 -4.68
CA ILE A 206 14.79 -2.32 -4.35
C ILE A 206 15.23 -2.04 -2.92
N PHE A 207 15.17 -3.05 -2.07
CA PHE A 207 15.70 -2.93 -0.71
C PHE A 207 17.12 -3.48 -0.64
N GLU A 208 18.04 -2.63 -0.18
CA GLU A 208 19.46 -2.93 -0.05
C GLU A 208 19.85 -2.84 1.43
N PRO A 209 19.85 -3.97 2.17
CA PRO A 209 20.08 -3.95 3.61
C PRO A 209 21.48 -3.46 4.02
N GLU A 210 22.46 -3.58 3.12
CA GLU A 210 23.84 -3.14 3.34
C GLU A 210 24.06 -1.66 3.03
N ALA A 211 23.12 -0.99 2.36
CA ALA A 211 23.02 0.48 2.33
C ALA A 211 22.50 0.98 3.68
N LEU A 212 23.26 0.72 4.74
CA LEU A 212 22.90 1.02 6.12
C LEU A 212 23.27 2.46 6.48
N VAL A 213 22.33 3.15 7.12
CA VAL A 213 22.60 4.39 7.85
C VAL A 213 22.25 4.21 9.32
N HIS A 214 23.11 4.72 10.19
CA HIS A 214 22.79 4.92 11.59
C HIS A 214 22.14 6.29 11.77
N HIS A 215 20.87 6.33 12.16
CA HIS A 215 20.12 7.58 12.36
C HIS A 215 20.16 7.98 13.84
N HIS A 216 20.78 9.12 14.11
CA HIS A 216 20.99 9.65 15.45
C HIS A 216 19.79 10.48 15.88
N ASP A 217 18.80 9.82 16.49
CA ASP A 217 17.57 10.49 16.90
C ASP A 217 17.82 11.34 18.16
N THR A 218 17.93 12.65 17.96
CA THR A 218 18.09 13.66 19.00
C THR A 218 16.77 14.33 19.38
N LYS A 219 15.65 13.95 18.74
CA LYS A 219 14.36 14.63 18.91
C LYS A 219 13.69 14.19 20.21
N ASN A 220 12.98 15.11 20.85
CA ASN A 220 12.07 14.75 21.94
C ASN A 220 10.88 13.96 21.38
N ALA A 221 10.90 12.64 21.54
CA ALA A 221 9.94 11.74 20.91
C ALA A 221 8.47 12.07 21.29
N LEU A 222 8.22 12.52 22.53
CA LEU A 222 6.87 12.89 22.97
C LEU A 222 6.38 14.16 22.28
N ALA A 223 7.20 15.21 22.26
CA ALA A 223 6.84 16.46 21.57
C ALA A 223 6.65 16.22 20.07
N HIS A 224 7.53 15.41 19.48
CA HIS A 224 7.45 15.02 18.08
C HIS A 224 6.16 14.24 17.75
N HIS A 225 5.77 13.28 18.59
CA HIS A 225 4.51 12.53 18.43
C HIS A 225 3.28 13.43 18.40
N TYR A 226 3.17 14.39 19.32
CA TYR A 226 2.06 15.35 19.33
C TYR A 226 2.09 16.28 18.10
N ALA A 227 3.27 16.72 17.68
CA ALA A 227 3.43 17.58 16.51
C ALA A 227 2.98 16.86 15.23
N ILE A 228 3.39 15.59 15.03
CA ILE A 228 2.97 14.76 13.89
C ILE A 228 1.44 14.61 13.87
N LEU A 229 0.82 14.25 15.00
CA LEU A 229 -0.63 14.05 15.04
C LEU A 229 -1.41 15.32 14.69
N ARG A 230 -0.97 16.47 15.20
CA ARG A 230 -1.61 17.76 14.90
C ARG A 230 -1.41 18.14 13.43
N ALA A 231 -0.20 18.01 12.90
CA ALA A 231 0.11 18.30 11.50
C ALA A 231 -0.72 17.39 10.56
N ALA A 232 -0.75 16.09 10.84
CA ALA A 232 -1.48 15.10 10.05
C ALA A 232 -2.96 15.47 9.86
N GLY A 233 -3.61 16.07 10.87
CA GLY A 233 -5.00 16.52 10.74
C GLY A 233 -5.21 17.58 9.66
N LYS A 234 -4.29 18.55 9.55
CA LYS A 234 -4.33 19.60 8.51
C LYS A 234 -3.88 19.05 7.15
N LEU A 235 -2.82 18.24 7.14
CA LEU A 235 -2.24 17.69 5.92
C LEU A 235 -3.15 16.67 5.22
N ASP A 236 -3.93 15.89 5.98
CA ASP A 236 -4.90 14.95 5.41
C ASP A 236 -6.03 15.67 4.65
N VAL A 237 -6.43 16.88 5.10
CA VAL A 237 -7.39 17.73 4.37
C VAL A 237 -6.80 18.16 3.03
N TYR A 238 -5.58 18.70 3.05
CA TYR A 238 -4.86 19.09 1.85
C TYR A 238 -4.73 17.92 0.86
N ARG A 239 -4.27 16.75 1.33
CA ARG A 239 -4.16 15.53 0.53
C ARG A 239 -5.47 15.15 -0.14
N ARG A 240 -6.58 15.19 0.60
CA ARG A 240 -7.86 14.76 0.04
C ARG A 240 -8.51 15.82 -0.84
N ARG A 241 -8.54 17.08 -0.41
CA ARG A 241 -9.22 18.16 -1.13
C ARG A 241 -8.46 18.55 -2.40
N GLU A 242 -7.16 18.78 -2.29
CA GLU A 242 -6.31 19.24 -3.40
C GLU A 242 -5.74 18.07 -4.20
N LYS A 243 -5.18 17.03 -3.55
CA LYS A 243 -4.48 15.93 -4.26
C LYS A 243 -5.35 14.73 -4.60
N LYS A 244 -6.60 14.67 -4.12
CA LYS A 244 -7.52 13.51 -4.21
C LYS A 244 -6.96 12.19 -3.67
N GLN A 245 -5.90 12.25 -2.87
CA GLN A 245 -5.25 11.06 -2.33
C GLN A 245 -6.01 10.50 -1.13
N CYS A 246 -5.94 9.17 -0.98
CA CYS A 246 -6.42 8.47 0.21
C CYS A 246 -5.25 7.93 1.02
N ASN A 247 -5.38 7.90 2.35
CA ASN A 247 -4.45 7.20 3.23
C ASN A 247 -5.22 6.43 4.32
N GLY A 248 -4.52 5.55 5.05
CA GLY A 248 -5.14 4.76 6.11
C GLY A 248 -5.70 5.61 7.26
N ARG A 249 -5.15 6.81 7.53
CA ARG A 249 -5.63 7.71 8.59
C ARG A 249 -7.00 8.29 8.28
N LEU A 250 -7.34 8.55 7.01
CA LEU A 250 -8.68 9.00 6.61
C LEU A 250 -9.78 8.00 7.01
N GLN A 251 -9.47 6.71 7.19
CA GLN A 251 -10.45 5.76 7.73
C GLN A 251 -10.84 6.05 9.18
N LEU A 252 -10.05 6.81 9.94
CA LEU A 252 -10.43 7.31 11.27
C LEU A 252 -11.62 8.28 11.16
N LEU A 253 -11.66 9.11 10.10
CA LEU A 253 -12.79 10.02 9.83
C LEU A 253 -14.10 9.26 9.64
N ALA A 254 -14.02 8.12 8.97
CA ALA A 254 -15.18 7.26 8.76
C ALA A 254 -15.85 6.84 10.08
N GLN A 255 -15.08 6.71 11.16
CA GLN A 255 -15.58 6.21 12.46
C GLN A 255 -16.51 7.20 13.17
N MET A 256 -16.58 8.46 12.72
CA MET A 256 -17.63 9.40 13.16
C MET A 256 -19.03 9.06 12.61
N HIS A 257 -19.07 8.31 11.51
CA HIS A 257 -20.27 8.09 10.71
C HIS A 257 -20.67 6.61 10.62
N CYS A 258 -19.69 5.70 10.65
CA CYS A 258 -19.86 4.26 10.56
C CYS A 258 -19.33 3.53 11.79
N GLY A 259 -19.76 2.28 11.99
CA GLY A 259 -19.42 1.47 13.17
C GLY A 259 -20.50 1.51 14.26
N SER A 260 -20.18 1.00 15.45
CA SER A 260 -21.10 0.92 16.58
C SER A 260 -21.44 2.31 17.15
N PRO A 261 -22.63 2.50 17.76
CA PRO A 261 -23.03 3.78 18.35
C PRO A 261 -21.99 4.35 19.33
N LEU A 262 -21.45 3.50 20.22
CA LEU A 262 -20.40 3.88 21.18
C LEU A 262 -19.13 4.43 20.51
N ARG A 263 -18.70 3.81 19.41
CA ARG A 263 -17.52 4.25 18.67
C ARG A 263 -17.76 5.61 18.02
N LYS A 264 -18.93 5.79 17.39
CA LYS A 264 -19.33 7.09 16.81
C LYS A 264 -19.34 8.18 17.87
N MET A 265 -19.94 7.92 19.03
CA MET A 265 -19.99 8.86 20.16
C MET A 265 -18.58 9.22 20.64
N ALA A 266 -17.69 8.25 20.81
CA ALA A 266 -16.32 8.52 21.24
C ALA A 266 -15.54 9.43 20.26
N HIS A 267 -15.67 9.20 18.95
CA HIS A 267 -15.01 10.06 17.95
C HIS A 267 -15.64 11.46 17.86
N ARG A 268 -16.96 11.56 18.01
CA ARG A 268 -17.63 12.87 18.12
C ARG A 268 -17.24 13.62 19.39
N ALA A 269 -17.08 12.93 20.51
CA ALA A 269 -16.58 13.53 21.74
C ALA A 269 -15.12 14.02 21.58
N ALA A 270 -14.25 13.25 20.92
CA ALA A 270 -12.88 13.69 20.62
C ALA A 270 -12.85 14.93 19.69
N TRP A 271 -13.88 15.10 18.86
CA TRP A 271 -14.08 16.30 18.06
C TRP A 271 -14.56 17.50 18.90
N HIS A 272 -15.68 17.39 19.60
CA HIS A 272 -16.30 18.52 20.29
C HIS A 272 -15.61 18.90 21.61
N VAL A 273 -15.04 17.92 22.31
CA VAL A 273 -14.52 18.08 23.68
C VAL A 273 -13.09 17.51 23.76
N PRO A 274 -12.15 18.02 22.94
CA PRO A 274 -10.78 17.48 22.85
C PRO A 274 -10.02 17.58 24.19
N TRP A 275 -10.34 18.57 25.03
CA TRP A 275 -9.68 18.81 26.31
C TRP A 275 -9.86 17.64 27.28
N LEU A 276 -10.99 16.94 27.23
CA LEU A 276 -11.23 15.77 28.07
C LEU A 276 -10.23 14.65 27.73
N PHE A 277 -9.99 14.44 26.44
CA PHE A 277 -9.01 13.46 25.96
C PHE A 277 -7.56 13.88 26.28
N GLN A 278 -7.26 15.18 26.26
CA GLN A 278 -5.96 15.69 26.67
C GLN A 278 -5.73 15.48 28.18
N LEU A 279 -6.75 15.70 29.01
CA LEU A 279 -6.70 15.41 30.44
C LEU A 279 -6.49 13.90 30.68
N THR A 280 -7.27 13.05 30.01
CA THR A 280 -7.11 11.59 30.05
C THR A 280 -5.70 11.18 29.61
N ALA A 281 -5.16 11.76 28.53
CA ALA A 281 -3.81 11.50 28.07
C ALA A 281 -2.78 11.92 29.14
N SER A 282 -2.91 13.10 29.74
CA SER A 282 -2.00 13.59 30.78
C SER A 282 -1.97 12.67 32.00
N LEU A 283 -3.15 12.27 32.50
CA LEU A 283 -3.27 11.33 33.62
C LEU A 283 -2.70 9.96 33.25
N ALA A 284 -3.08 9.40 32.10
CA ALA A 284 -2.60 8.11 31.64
C ALA A 284 -1.07 8.09 31.46
N ARG A 285 -0.48 9.19 30.97
CA ARG A 285 0.97 9.36 30.87
C ARG A 285 1.63 9.33 32.23
N LYS A 286 1.15 10.14 33.19
CA LYS A 286 1.67 10.14 34.56
C LYS A 286 1.60 8.74 35.17
N THR A 287 0.48 8.04 34.99
CA THR A 287 0.33 6.65 35.45
C THR A 287 1.33 5.73 34.76
N THR A 288 1.55 5.85 33.46
CA THR A 288 2.56 5.05 32.73
C THR A 288 3.97 5.33 33.24
N ASP A 289 4.34 6.59 33.43
CA ASP A 289 5.67 6.99 33.89
C ASP A 289 5.92 6.50 35.33
N LEU A 290 4.92 6.53 36.20
CA LEU A 290 5.02 6.03 37.59
C LEU A 290 5.00 4.50 37.68
N THR A 291 4.07 3.85 36.96
CA THR A 291 3.76 2.41 37.18
C THR A 291 4.34 1.50 36.10
N GLY A 292 4.67 2.03 34.92
CA GLY A 292 5.05 1.23 33.74
C GLY A 292 3.89 0.49 33.10
N SER A 293 2.64 0.77 33.48
CA SER A 293 1.46 0.09 32.92
C SER A 293 1.34 0.29 31.41
N ARG A 294 1.42 -0.82 30.66
CA ARG A 294 1.15 -0.86 29.20
C ARG A 294 -0.30 -0.53 28.86
N SER A 295 -1.24 -0.81 29.77
CA SER A 295 -2.65 -0.44 29.57
C SER A 295 -2.82 1.08 29.62
N SER A 296 -2.17 1.74 30.58
CA SER A 296 -2.16 3.21 30.67
C SER A 296 -1.44 3.82 29.46
N PHE A 297 -0.38 3.20 28.95
CA PHE A 297 0.30 3.65 27.74
C PHE A 297 -0.62 3.58 26.51
N ARG A 298 -1.34 2.46 26.33
CA ARG A 298 -2.33 2.32 25.25
C ARG A 298 -3.46 3.35 25.37
N LEU A 299 -3.90 3.66 26.60
CA LEU A 299 -4.89 4.70 26.83
C LEU A 299 -4.34 6.09 26.48
N TRP A 300 -3.12 6.43 26.91
CA TRP A 300 -2.42 7.64 26.51
C TRP A 300 -2.35 7.76 24.98
N TYR A 301 -1.78 6.74 24.32
CA TYR A 301 -1.58 6.71 22.87
C TYR A 301 -2.90 6.95 22.11
N ARG A 302 -3.98 6.25 22.49
CA ARG A 302 -5.31 6.44 21.88
C ARG A 302 -5.90 7.82 22.16
N SER A 303 -5.66 8.37 23.35
CA SER A 303 -6.17 9.68 23.73
C SER A 303 -5.47 10.82 23.01
N THR A 304 -4.19 10.65 22.64
CA THR A 304 -3.44 11.64 21.85
C THR A 304 -4.03 11.87 20.45
N ALA A 305 -4.84 10.95 19.93
CA ALA A 305 -5.58 11.12 18.68
C ALA A 305 -6.52 12.35 18.68
N ALA A 306 -6.81 12.94 19.85
CA ALA A 306 -7.47 14.24 19.95
C ALA A 306 -6.72 15.38 19.23
N GLU A 307 -5.38 15.32 19.15
CA GLU A 307 -4.60 16.33 18.41
C GLU A 307 -4.85 16.28 16.91
N TYR A 308 -5.12 15.10 16.35
CA TYR A 308 -5.51 14.95 14.95
C TYR A 308 -6.82 15.69 14.64
N TRP A 309 -7.84 15.52 15.49
CA TRP A 309 -9.11 16.25 15.36
C TRP A 309 -8.95 17.76 15.49
N LYS A 310 -8.01 18.22 16.33
CA LYS A 310 -7.66 19.65 16.42
C LYS A 310 -7.04 20.17 15.13
N GLY A 311 -6.14 19.40 14.51
CA GLY A 311 -5.56 19.72 13.20
C GLY A 311 -6.62 19.90 12.12
N LEU A 312 -7.60 18.99 12.07
CA LEU A 312 -8.74 19.07 11.14
C LEU A 312 -9.60 20.33 11.36
N ARG A 313 -9.93 20.66 12.62
CA ARG A 313 -10.66 21.90 12.93
C ARG A 313 -9.89 23.15 12.56
N ALA A 314 -8.58 23.16 12.80
CA ALA A 314 -7.70 24.26 12.42
C ALA A 314 -7.61 24.43 10.88
N ALA A 315 -7.92 23.38 10.11
CA ALA A 315 -8.03 23.45 8.65
C ALA A 315 -9.42 23.93 8.15
N GLY A 316 -10.36 24.24 9.06
CA GLY A 316 -11.68 24.78 8.71
C GLY A 316 -12.76 23.73 8.40
N GLU A 317 -12.49 22.43 8.60
CA GLU A 317 -13.48 21.39 8.34
C GLU A 317 -14.55 21.31 9.46
N THR A 318 -15.77 20.93 9.07
CA THR A 318 -16.92 20.62 9.93
C THR A 318 -17.24 19.13 9.94
N VAL A 319 -17.97 18.62 10.94
CA VAL A 319 -18.34 17.19 11.04
C VAL A 319 -19.03 16.69 9.76
N ASP A 320 -19.89 17.52 9.16
CA ASP A 320 -20.59 17.15 7.93
C ASP A 320 -19.67 17.11 6.72
N SER A 321 -18.77 18.09 6.58
CA SER A 321 -17.78 18.13 5.48
C SER A 321 -16.79 16.96 5.51
N LEU A 322 -16.55 16.34 6.68
CA LEU A 322 -15.71 15.15 6.80
C LEU A 322 -16.26 13.94 6.04
N ARG A 323 -17.57 13.88 5.75
CA ARG A 323 -18.15 12.79 4.95
C ARG A 323 -17.54 12.70 3.57
N ASP A 324 -17.13 13.82 3.00
CA ASP A 324 -16.53 13.89 1.68
C ASP A 324 -15.04 13.53 1.69
N LEU A 325 -14.42 13.50 2.87
CA LEU A 325 -12.98 13.27 3.01
C LEU A 325 -12.59 11.80 3.02
N TYR A 326 -13.48 10.89 3.37
CA TYR A 326 -13.20 9.46 3.27
C TYR A 326 -14.05 8.83 2.16
N PRO A 327 -13.52 7.87 1.41
CA PRO A 327 -14.22 7.21 0.31
C PRO A 327 -15.34 6.27 0.77
N ALA A 328 -16.22 5.92 -0.17
CA ALA A 328 -17.28 4.94 0.07
C ALA A 328 -16.71 3.54 0.36
N ARG A 329 -17.45 2.72 1.11
CA ARG A 329 -17.12 1.31 1.32
C ARG A 329 -17.89 0.43 0.34
N THR A 330 -17.48 0.47 -0.92
CA THR A 330 -18.19 -0.22 -2.00
C THR A 330 -17.83 -1.71 -2.02
N PRO A 331 -18.82 -2.63 -1.86
CA PRO A 331 -18.58 -4.06 -2.05
C PRO A 331 -18.39 -4.36 -3.54
N ILE A 332 -17.37 -5.16 -3.84
CA ILE A 332 -17.12 -5.69 -5.18
C ILE A 332 -17.40 -7.19 -5.15
N LEU A 333 -18.40 -7.62 -5.90
CA LEU A 333 -18.77 -9.03 -6.00
C LEU A 333 -17.98 -9.69 -7.12
N MET A 334 -17.36 -10.83 -6.82
CA MET A 334 -16.66 -11.69 -7.76
C MET A 334 -17.55 -12.90 -8.07
N LEU A 335 -17.88 -13.06 -9.35
CA LEU A 335 -18.59 -14.20 -9.91
C LEU A 335 -17.73 -14.82 -11.03
N HIS A 336 -18.01 -16.05 -11.42
CA HIS A 336 -17.39 -16.67 -12.60
C HIS A 336 -18.49 -17.17 -13.55
N SER A 337 -19.08 -18.34 -13.24
CA SER A 337 -20.12 -18.95 -14.07
C SER A 337 -21.51 -18.79 -13.47
N VAL A 338 -22.49 -18.36 -14.27
CA VAL A 338 -23.91 -18.36 -13.94
C VAL A 338 -24.59 -19.58 -14.56
N SER A 339 -24.17 -20.76 -14.11
CA SER A 339 -24.78 -22.03 -14.51
C SER A 339 -24.90 -22.98 -13.32
N ALA A 340 -25.78 -23.98 -13.42
CA ALA A 340 -25.94 -24.96 -12.37
C ALA A 340 -24.63 -25.80 -12.25
N PRO A 341 -24.01 -25.89 -11.07
CA PRO A 341 -22.79 -26.67 -10.91
C PRO A 341 -23.07 -28.16 -11.10
N ALA A 342 -22.34 -28.79 -12.03
CA ALA A 342 -22.44 -30.23 -12.27
C ALA A 342 -21.80 -31.07 -11.16
N GLU A 343 -20.84 -30.50 -10.42
CA GLU A 343 -20.06 -31.19 -9.39
C GLU A 343 -19.92 -30.33 -8.13
N LEU A 344 -19.71 -30.97 -6.97
CA LEU A 344 -19.58 -30.29 -5.68
C LEU A 344 -18.41 -29.29 -5.64
N ARG A 345 -17.27 -29.64 -6.23
CA ARG A 345 -16.05 -28.80 -6.27
C ARG A 345 -16.23 -27.50 -7.07
N LEU A 346 -17.26 -27.41 -7.92
CA LEU A 346 -17.57 -26.21 -8.71
C LEU A 346 -18.50 -25.24 -7.97
N LYS A 347 -19.12 -25.65 -6.86
CA LYS A 347 -20.09 -24.80 -6.14
C LYS A 347 -19.50 -23.50 -5.59
N SER A 348 -18.18 -23.37 -5.50
CA SER A 348 -17.48 -22.13 -5.10
C SER A 348 -17.21 -21.16 -6.26
N LEU A 349 -17.34 -21.61 -7.50
CA LEU A 349 -17.12 -20.79 -8.72
C LEU A 349 -18.41 -20.56 -9.52
N TYR A 350 -19.42 -21.40 -9.31
CA TYR A 350 -20.66 -21.42 -10.08
C TYR A 350 -21.82 -20.92 -9.23
N ILE A 351 -22.81 -20.29 -9.86
CA ILE A 351 -24.11 -19.98 -9.25
C ILE A 351 -25.24 -20.29 -10.24
N SER A 352 -26.26 -21.01 -9.78
CA SER A 352 -27.42 -21.31 -10.64
C SER A 352 -28.18 -20.04 -11.06
N PRO A 353 -28.72 -19.98 -12.30
CA PRO A 353 -29.45 -18.80 -12.80
C PRO A 353 -30.61 -18.37 -11.88
N ARG A 354 -31.30 -19.35 -11.28
CA ARG A 354 -32.38 -19.11 -10.31
C ARG A 354 -31.89 -18.36 -9.08
N ARG A 355 -30.75 -18.76 -8.50
CA ARG A 355 -30.18 -18.09 -7.32
C ARG A 355 -29.60 -16.73 -7.66
N PHE A 356 -28.86 -16.64 -8.77
CA PHE A 356 -28.33 -15.37 -9.26
C PHE A 356 -29.45 -14.34 -9.43
N THR A 357 -30.52 -14.70 -10.15
CA THR A 357 -31.72 -13.86 -10.33
C THR A 357 -32.28 -13.38 -8.99
N ARG A 358 -32.37 -14.29 -8.02
CA ARG A 358 -32.93 -14.02 -6.70
C ARG A 358 -32.08 -13.03 -5.90
N PHE A 359 -30.74 -13.12 -5.97
CA PHE A 359 -29.83 -12.16 -5.35
C PHE A 359 -29.86 -10.79 -6.03
N MET A 360 -29.85 -10.75 -7.37
CA MET A 360 -29.91 -9.48 -8.10
C MET A 360 -31.24 -8.74 -7.88
N LYS A 361 -32.38 -9.45 -7.89
CA LYS A 361 -33.69 -8.87 -7.55
C LYS A 361 -33.69 -8.29 -6.13
N TRP A 362 -33.07 -8.96 -5.17
CA TRP A 362 -32.97 -8.46 -3.80
C TRP A 362 -32.10 -7.20 -3.72
N LEU A 363 -30.95 -7.16 -4.40
CA LEU A 363 -30.11 -5.95 -4.48
C LEU A 363 -30.93 -4.75 -4.99
N LYS A 364 -31.66 -4.94 -6.09
CA LYS A 364 -32.51 -3.90 -6.68
C LYS A 364 -33.60 -3.43 -5.70
N LYS A 365 -34.29 -4.38 -5.04
CA LYS A 365 -35.34 -4.10 -4.06
C LYS A 365 -34.83 -3.29 -2.86
N VAL A 366 -33.59 -3.54 -2.42
CA VAL A 366 -32.96 -2.86 -1.28
C VAL A 366 -32.26 -1.54 -1.69
N GLY A 367 -32.40 -1.13 -2.96
CA GLY A 367 -31.94 0.16 -3.46
C GLY A 367 -30.45 0.19 -3.84
N TYR A 368 -29.85 -0.97 -4.14
CA TYR A 368 -28.52 -0.99 -4.73
C TYR A 368 -28.53 -0.54 -6.19
N THR A 369 -27.46 0.12 -6.58
CA THR A 369 -27.10 0.49 -7.96
C THR A 369 -25.73 -0.10 -8.27
N SER A 370 -25.54 -0.55 -9.51
CA SER A 370 -24.25 -1.06 -9.96
C SER A 370 -23.28 0.09 -10.27
N ALA A 371 -21.99 -0.18 -10.16
CA ALA A 371 -20.91 0.71 -10.57
C ALA A 371 -19.78 -0.08 -11.25
N LEU A 372 -18.88 0.63 -11.91
CA LEU A 372 -17.66 0.07 -12.48
C LEU A 372 -16.51 0.09 -11.46
N PRO A 373 -15.50 -0.79 -11.59
CA PRO A 373 -14.32 -0.77 -10.75
C PRO A 373 -13.63 0.60 -10.65
N ALA A 374 -13.53 1.34 -11.75
CA ALA A 374 -12.92 2.67 -11.77
C ALA A 374 -13.62 3.69 -10.84
N GLY A 375 -14.92 3.51 -10.56
CA GLY A 375 -15.71 4.35 -9.65
C GLY A 375 -15.79 3.83 -8.22
N TRP A 376 -14.87 2.96 -7.78
CA TRP A 376 -14.95 2.27 -6.48
C TRP A 376 -15.01 3.22 -5.28
N GLU A 377 -14.31 4.37 -5.34
CA GLU A 377 -14.22 5.31 -4.24
C GLU A 377 -15.40 6.30 -4.17
N GLU A 378 -16.15 6.47 -5.26
CA GLU A 378 -17.13 7.55 -5.34
C GLU A 378 -18.36 7.25 -4.47
N ARG A 379 -18.84 8.30 -3.81
CA ARG A 379 -20.07 8.25 -3.00
C ARG A 379 -21.26 8.51 -3.90
N ALA A 380 -22.19 7.56 -3.96
CA ALA A 380 -23.51 7.88 -4.49
C ALA A 380 -24.23 8.80 -3.48
N ALA A 381 -24.67 9.97 -3.94
CA ALA A 381 -25.32 10.98 -3.11
C ALA A 381 -26.53 10.44 -2.31
N CYS A 382 -27.22 9.40 -2.81
CA CYS A 382 -28.44 8.87 -2.17
C CYS A 382 -28.68 7.35 -2.31
N ARG A 383 -27.74 6.52 -2.81
CA ARG A 383 -28.00 5.08 -3.10
C ARG A 383 -26.88 4.14 -2.65
N ARG A 384 -27.22 2.90 -2.29
CA ARG A 384 -26.22 1.86 -2.01
C ARG A 384 -25.57 1.45 -3.33
N ARG A 385 -24.25 1.26 -3.35
CA ARG A 385 -23.50 0.85 -4.56
C ARG A 385 -22.98 -0.58 -4.41
N VAL A 386 -22.88 -1.28 -5.53
CA VAL A 386 -22.21 -2.59 -5.65
C VAL A 386 -21.49 -2.62 -6.98
N ILE A 387 -20.30 -3.21 -7.03
CA ILE A 387 -19.61 -3.47 -8.30
C ILE A 387 -19.76 -4.96 -8.60
N LEU A 388 -20.25 -5.29 -9.79
CA LEU A 388 -20.48 -6.67 -10.22
C LEU A 388 -19.37 -7.05 -11.19
N THR A 389 -18.58 -8.06 -10.84
CA THR A 389 -17.47 -8.55 -11.65
C THR A 389 -17.61 -10.03 -11.97
N PHE A 390 -17.27 -10.39 -13.20
CA PHE A 390 -17.31 -11.76 -13.71
C PHE A 390 -15.94 -12.09 -14.29
N ASP A 391 -15.30 -13.13 -13.78
CA ASP A 391 -14.01 -13.57 -14.28
C ASP A 391 -14.17 -14.58 -15.43
N ASP A 392 -13.09 -14.82 -16.17
CA ASP A 392 -12.94 -15.81 -17.24
C ASP A 392 -13.72 -15.61 -18.55
N ALA A 393 -14.78 -14.80 -18.55
CA ALA A 393 -15.64 -14.57 -19.71
C ALA A 393 -16.33 -15.83 -20.25
N TYR A 394 -16.90 -16.66 -19.36
CA TYR A 394 -17.76 -17.79 -19.76
C TYR A 394 -18.97 -17.35 -20.60
N ASP A 395 -19.36 -18.19 -21.55
CA ASP A 395 -20.51 -17.93 -22.45
C ASP A 395 -21.86 -17.86 -21.71
N ASP A 396 -21.98 -18.52 -20.56
CA ASP A 396 -23.18 -18.41 -19.72
C ASP A 396 -23.49 -16.99 -19.21
N PHE A 397 -22.50 -16.07 -19.27
CA PHE A 397 -22.75 -14.68 -18.97
C PHE A 397 -23.78 -14.07 -19.92
N ILE A 398 -23.67 -14.31 -21.24
CA ILE A 398 -24.62 -13.75 -22.22
C ILE A 398 -26.00 -14.41 -22.12
N SER A 399 -26.06 -15.73 -21.88
CA SER A 399 -27.33 -16.47 -21.86
C SER A 399 -28.10 -16.31 -20.56
N ASP A 400 -27.42 -16.28 -19.40
CA ASP A 400 -28.06 -16.41 -18.09
C ASP A 400 -27.88 -15.19 -17.18
N ALA A 401 -26.71 -14.54 -17.21
CA ALA A 401 -26.41 -13.40 -16.32
C ALA A 401 -26.94 -12.07 -16.90
N PHE A 402 -26.57 -11.76 -18.13
CA PHE A 402 -26.83 -10.49 -18.80
C PHE A 402 -28.34 -10.16 -18.90
N PRO A 403 -29.25 -11.07 -19.29
CA PRO A 403 -30.68 -10.76 -19.38
C PRO A 403 -31.30 -10.33 -18.05
N VAL A 404 -30.79 -10.86 -16.94
CA VAL A 404 -31.22 -10.48 -15.57
C VAL A 404 -30.68 -9.11 -15.21
N LEU A 405 -29.39 -8.85 -15.45
CA LEU A 405 -28.75 -7.58 -15.14
C LEU A 405 -29.37 -6.44 -15.95
N HIS A 406 -29.53 -6.63 -17.26
CA HIS A 406 -30.13 -5.67 -18.17
C HIS A 406 -31.56 -5.30 -17.72
N ARG A 407 -32.41 -6.30 -17.42
CA ARG A 407 -33.78 -6.06 -16.93
C ARG A 407 -33.84 -5.29 -15.62
N LEU A 408 -32.85 -5.48 -14.75
CA LEU A 408 -32.77 -4.78 -13.46
C LEU A 408 -32.05 -3.43 -13.54
N GLY A 409 -31.51 -3.07 -14.71
CA GLY A 409 -30.71 -1.86 -14.91
C GLY A 409 -29.39 -1.89 -14.14
N PHE A 410 -28.76 -3.07 -14.06
CA PHE A 410 -27.40 -3.22 -13.56
C PHE A 410 -26.40 -3.31 -14.71
N THR A 411 -25.26 -2.66 -14.55
CA THR A 411 -24.04 -2.88 -15.35
C THR A 411 -23.09 -3.82 -14.60
N ALA A 412 -22.16 -4.42 -15.32
CA ALA A 412 -21.13 -5.30 -14.80
C ALA A 412 -19.83 -5.18 -15.60
N THR A 413 -18.73 -5.68 -15.02
CA THR A 413 -17.44 -5.83 -15.70
C THR A 413 -17.10 -7.30 -15.87
N VAL A 414 -16.80 -7.72 -17.09
CA VAL A 414 -16.34 -9.08 -17.41
C VAL A 414 -14.84 -9.05 -17.69
N PHE A 415 -14.04 -9.86 -17.00
CA PHE A 415 -12.59 -9.94 -17.18
C PHE A 415 -12.26 -11.05 -18.19
N VAL A 416 -11.55 -10.70 -19.26
CA VAL A 416 -11.35 -11.55 -20.44
C VAL A 416 -9.92 -12.09 -20.50
N VAL A 417 -9.79 -13.40 -20.69
CA VAL A 417 -8.53 -14.04 -21.08
C VAL A 417 -8.34 -13.89 -22.60
N VAL A 418 -7.55 -12.90 -23.01
CA VAL A 418 -7.64 -12.33 -24.37
C VAL A 418 -7.31 -13.32 -25.49
N ASP A 419 -6.31 -14.19 -25.32
CA ASP A 419 -5.94 -15.19 -26.35
C ASP A 419 -6.90 -16.40 -26.37
N ARG A 420 -7.96 -16.37 -25.55
CA ARG A 420 -8.98 -17.43 -25.41
C ARG A 420 -10.39 -16.99 -25.81
N ILE A 421 -10.55 -15.78 -26.31
CA ILE A 421 -11.81 -15.31 -26.90
C ILE A 421 -12.30 -16.30 -27.97
N GLY A 422 -13.55 -16.77 -27.83
CA GLY A 422 -14.19 -17.75 -28.72
C GLY A 422 -13.66 -19.18 -28.61
N LYS A 423 -12.79 -19.48 -27.63
CA LYS A 423 -12.23 -20.82 -27.38
C LYS A 423 -12.81 -21.41 -26.09
N THR A 424 -12.01 -22.18 -25.36
CA THR A 424 -12.37 -22.80 -24.09
C THR A 424 -11.43 -22.41 -22.96
N ASN A 425 -11.86 -22.66 -21.71
CA ASN A 425 -11.06 -22.50 -20.49
C ASN A 425 -10.02 -23.64 -20.30
N ASP A 426 -9.10 -23.77 -21.26
CA ASP A 426 -8.08 -24.84 -21.27
C ASP A 426 -7.21 -24.90 -20.00
N TRP A 427 -7.08 -23.81 -19.25
CA TRP A 427 -6.34 -23.77 -17.98
C TRP A 427 -6.99 -24.59 -16.86
N ASP A 428 -8.33 -24.70 -16.84
CA ASP A 428 -9.05 -25.53 -15.88
C ASP A 428 -9.17 -26.98 -16.37
N GLU A 429 -9.20 -27.19 -17.69
CA GLU A 429 -9.14 -28.52 -18.28
C GLU A 429 -7.88 -29.28 -17.85
N ARG A 430 -6.73 -28.59 -17.81
CA ARG A 430 -5.46 -29.14 -17.29
C ARG A 430 -5.54 -29.57 -15.81
N ARG A 431 -6.52 -29.06 -15.06
CA ARG A 431 -6.78 -29.41 -13.66
C ARG A 431 -7.87 -30.47 -13.51
N GLY A 432 -8.30 -31.07 -14.62
CA GLY A 432 -9.31 -32.12 -14.66
C GLY A 432 -10.75 -31.59 -14.53
N TYR A 433 -11.00 -30.32 -14.85
CA TYR A 433 -12.36 -29.79 -14.98
C TYR A 433 -12.87 -29.94 -16.42
N LYS A 434 -14.19 -30.02 -16.59
CA LYS A 434 -14.81 -30.07 -17.92
C LYS A 434 -14.56 -28.76 -18.67
N SER A 435 -14.08 -28.85 -19.91
CA SER A 435 -13.90 -27.72 -20.81
C SER A 435 -15.23 -26.97 -21.04
N ARG A 436 -15.17 -25.63 -21.02
CA ARG A 436 -16.29 -24.70 -21.13
C ARG A 436 -15.97 -23.67 -22.21
N ARG A 437 -16.98 -23.28 -22.99
CA ARG A 437 -16.85 -22.24 -24.00
C ARG A 437 -16.71 -20.87 -23.33
N LEU A 438 -15.88 -20.03 -23.91
CA LEU A 438 -15.75 -18.61 -23.56
C LEU A 438 -16.42 -17.74 -24.62
N LEU A 439 -16.80 -16.52 -24.24
CA LEU A 439 -17.44 -15.56 -25.15
C LEU A 439 -16.60 -15.36 -26.41
N SER A 440 -17.27 -15.41 -27.55
CA SER A 440 -16.71 -15.03 -28.86
C SER A 440 -16.60 -13.51 -28.99
N LEU A 441 -15.82 -13.05 -29.98
CA LEU A 441 -15.68 -11.61 -30.25
C LEU A 441 -17.03 -10.95 -30.59
N GLY A 442 -17.90 -11.65 -31.33
CA GLY A 442 -19.22 -11.16 -31.68
C GLY A 442 -20.07 -10.90 -30.43
N GLU A 443 -20.12 -11.88 -29.52
CA GLU A 443 -20.85 -11.78 -28.25
C GLU A 443 -20.27 -10.69 -27.34
N ILE A 444 -18.94 -10.56 -27.27
CA ILE A 444 -18.28 -9.47 -26.51
C ILE A 444 -18.70 -8.10 -27.04
N ARG A 445 -18.68 -7.90 -28.36
CA ARG A 445 -19.10 -6.62 -28.99
C ARG A 445 -20.58 -6.34 -28.77
N GLU A 446 -21.43 -7.36 -28.89
CA GLU A 446 -22.85 -7.24 -28.60
C GLU A 446 -23.10 -6.78 -27.16
N LEU A 447 -22.51 -7.46 -26.18
CA LEU A 447 -22.61 -7.10 -24.78
C LEU A 447 -22.06 -5.70 -24.50
N HIS A 448 -20.94 -5.35 -25.15
CA HIS A 448 -20.33 -4.03 -24.99
C HIS A 448 -21.26 -2.91 -25.43
N ASN A 449 -21.91 -3.08 -26.59
CA ASN A 449 -22.91 -2.13 -27.11
C ASN A 449 -24.14 -1.98 -26.20
N HIS A 450 -24.41 -2.97 -25.34
CA HIS A 450 -25.47 -2.92 -24.34
C HIS A 450 -24.99 -2.47 -22.94
N GLY A 451 -23.79 -1.89 -22.84
CA GLY A 451 -23.29 -1.27 -21.61
C GLY A 451 -22.62 -2.24 -20.63
N VAL A 452 -22.23 -3.44 -21.08
CA VAL A 452 -21.30 -4.30 -20.34
C VAL A 452 -19.86 -3.81 -20.57
N HIS A 453 -19.10 -3.71 -19.48
CA HIS A 453 -17.70 -3.32 -19.56
C HIS A 453 -16.80 -4.55 -19.55
N PHE A 454 -15.67 -4.44 -20.23
CA PHE A 454 -14.69 -5.51 -20.30
C PHE A 454 -13.36 -5.07 -19.71
N GLY A 455 -12.80 -5.91 -18.84
CA GLY A 455 -11.47 -5.78 -18.27
C GLY A 455 -10.55 -6.89 -18.76
N SER A 456 -9.26 -6.76 -18.52
CA SER A 456 -8.28 -7.81 -18.89
C SER A 456 -8.08 -8.82 -17.76
N HIS A 457 -7.96 -10.09 -18.13
CA HIS A 457 -7.59 -11.21 -17.26
C HIS A 457 -6.32 -11.91 -17.77
N THR A 458 -5.34 -11.13 -18.25
CA THR A 458 -4.12 -11.55 -18.96
C THR A 458 -4.37 -12.08 -20.39
N LEU A 459 -3.31 -12.47 -21.10
CA LEU A 459 -3.45 -13.11 -22.40
C LEU A 459 -3.88 -14.56 -22.25
N THR A 460 -3.21 -15.30 -21.37
CA THR A 460 -3.33 -16.77 -21.31
C THR A 460 -3.71 -17.33 -19.95
N HIS A 461 -4.15 -16.49 -19.01
CA HIS A 461 -4.44 -16.86 -17.62
C HIS A 461 -3.18 -17.38 -16.90
N ALA A 462 -2.06 -16.67 -17.05
CA ALA A 462 -0.74 -17.09 -16.54
C ALA A 462 -0.54 -16.82 -15.04
N TRP A 463 0.32 -17.62 -14.38
CA TRP A 463 0.79 -17.39 -13.02
C TRP A 463 1.80 -16.24 -12.99
N LEU A 464 1.30 -15.01 -12.88
CA LEU A 464 2.09 -13.78 -13.05
C LEU A 464 3.30 -13.66 -12.12
N THR A 465 3.19 -14.13 -10.88
CA THR A 465 4.29 -14.07 -9.91
C THR A 465 5.49 -14.91 -10.32
N SER A 466 5.25 -15.99 -11.08
CA SER A 466 6.29 -16.91 -11.57
C SER A 466 6.80 -16.56 -12.97
N ALA A 467 6.15 -15.62 -13.66
CA ALA A 467 6.52 -15.21 -15.02
C ALA A 467 7.83 -14.39 -15.03
N SER A 468 8.63 -14.50 -16.09
CA SER A 468 9.77 -13.59 -16.30
C SER A 468 9.30 -12.13 -16.43
N ASP A 469 10.18 -11.14 -16.23
CA ASP A 469 9.80 -9.73 -16.41
C ASP A 469 9.25 -9.46 -17.83
N ARG A 470 9.84 -10.09 -18.85
CA ARG A 470 9.37 -10.01 -20.23
C ARG A 470 7.98 -10.62 -20.42
N ASP A 471 7.75 -11.81 -19.87
CA ASP A 471 6.46 -12.50 -20.02
C ASP A 471 5.38 -11.79 -19.21
N LEU A 472 5.71 -11.26 -18.04
CA LEU A 472 4.82 -10.44 -17.23
C LEU A 472 4.35 -9.19 -18.00
N GLU A 473 5.29 -8.46 -18.60
CA GLU A 473 4.97 -7.27 -19.42
C GLU A 473 4.12 -7.62 -20.64
N ARG A 474 4.38 -8.76 -21.28
CA ARG A 474 3.57 -9.27 -22.38
C ARG A 474 2.16 -9.65 -21.91
N GLU A 475 2.03 -10.48 -20.88
CA GLU A 475 0.74 -10.95 -20.36
C GLU A 475 -0.17 -9.80 -19.92
N VAL A 476 0.40 -8.75 -19.35
CA VAL A 476 -0.35 -7.61 -18.81
C VAL A 476 -0.54 -6.51 -19.85
N GLY A 477 0.52 -6.13 -20.57
CA GLY A 477 0.51 -5.01 -21.50
C GLY A 477 -0.14 -5.34 -22.84
N ASP A 478 0.18 -6.50 -23.44
CA ASP A 478 -0.40 -6.89 -24.73
C ASP A 478 -1.87 -7.25 -24.59
N SER A 479 -2.29 -7.82 -23.44
CA SER A 479 -3.71 -8.11 -23.19
C SER A 479 -4.54 -6.83 -23.15
N LYS A 480 -4.01 -5.75 -22.56
CA LYS A 480 -4.64 -4.43 -22.60
C LYS A 480 -4.82 -3.96 -24.04
N ARG A 481 -3.70 -3.85 -24.78
CA ARG A 481 -3.70 -3.29 -26.15
C ARG A 481 -4.60 -4.08 -27.09
N LYS A 482 -4.47 -5.40 -27.11
CA LYS A 482 -5.33 -6.26 -27.94
C LYS A 482 -6.80 -6.09 -27.60
N LEU A 483 -7.16 -6.03 -26.31
CA LEU A 483 -8.56 -5.89 -25.93
C LEU A 483 -9.10 -4.49 -26.27
N GLU A 484 -8.30 -3.44 -26.09
CA GLU A 484 -8.62 -2.07 -26.54
C GLU A 484 -8.84 -2.02 -28.05
N ASP A 485 -7.97 -2.66 -28.85
CA ASP A 485 -8.11 -2.74 -30.31
C ASP A 485 -9.39 -3.48 -30.74
N LEU A 486 -9.77 -4.55 -30.03
CA LEU A 486 -10.96 -5.34 -30.33
C LEU A 486 -12.27 -4.59 -30.02
N LEU A 487 -12.26 -3.79 -28.95
CA LEU A 487 -13.42 -3.04 -28.44
C LEU A 487 -13.54 -1.64 -29.04
N GLY A 488 -12.42 -1.03 -29.45
CA GLY A 488 -12.36 0.39 -29.82
C GLY A 488 -12.56 1.33 -28.61
N ALA A 489 -12.26 0.87 -27.40
CA ALA A 489 -12.49 1.61 -26.15
C ALA A 489 -11.39 1.31 -25.12
N GLU A 490 -11.15 2.25 -24.19
CA GLU A 490 -10.16 2.09 -23.12
C GLU A 490 -10.49 0.90 -22.19
N VAL A 491 -9.50 0.06 -21.90
CA VAL A 491 -9.59 -1.03 -20.92
C VAL A 491 -8.90 -0.56 -19.64
N SER A 492 -9.71 -0.11 -18.68
CA SER A 492 -9.20 0.52 -17.44
C SER A 492 -8.98 -0.44 -16.27
N SER A 493 -9.49 -1.68 -16.35
CA SER A 493 -9.58 -2.59 -15.21
C SER A 493 -8.90 -3.93 -15.51
N PHE A 494 -8.23 -4.48 -14.51
CA PHE A 494 -7.53 -5.76 -14.58
C PHE A 494 -7.98 -6.69 -13.44
N ALA A 495 -8.07 -8.00 -13.67
CA ALA A 495 -8.20 -8.98 -12.60
C ALA A 495 -6.97 -9.89 -12.61
N TYR A 496 -6.35 -10.09 -11.45
CA TYR A 496 -5.22 -11.01 -11.34
C TYR A 496 -5.73 -12.46 -11.41
N PRO A 497 -5.21 -13.33 -12.30
CA PRO A 497 -5.51 -14.76 -12.25
C PRO A 497 -5.30 -15.32 -10.84
N TRP A 498 -6.28 -16.09 -10.34
CA TRP A 498 -6.34 -16.58 -8.96
C TRP A 498 -6.32 -15.51 -7.85
N GLY A 499 -6.33 -14.22 -8.22
CA GLY A 499 -6.20 -13.08 -7.33
C GLY A 499 -4.81 -12.88 -6.72
N ILE A 500 -3.78 -13.49 -7.30
CA ILE A 500 -2.42 -13.50 -6.75
C ILE A 500 -1.59 -12.43 -7.44
N ALA A 501 -0.98 -11.55 -6.64
CA ALA A 501 -0.05 -10.54 -7.09
C ALA A 501 0.93 -10.19 -5.96
N ASP A 502 2.15 -9.84 -6.36
CA ASP A 502 3.14 -9.17 -5.54
C ASP A 502 3.38 -7.74 -6.09
N MET A 503 4.28 -6.99 -5.45
CA MET A 503 4.62 -5.64 -5.87
C MET A 503 5.20 -5.57 -7.29
N ARG A 504 5.88 -6.62 -7.76
CA ARG A 504 6.44 -6.69 -9.14
C ARG A 504 5.31 -6.79 -10.16
N VAL A 505 4.37 -7.71 -9.94
CA VAL A 505 3.17 -7.89 -10.79
C VAL A 505 2.32 -6.63 -10.79
N ARG A 506 2.05 -6.06 -9.62
CA ARG A 506 1.28 -4.80 -9.49
C ARG A 506 1.97 -3.64 -10.21
N SER A 507 3.31 -3.57 -10.16
CA SER A 507 4.06 -2.53 -10.88
C SER A 507 3.94 -2.68 -12.40
N ALA A 508 3.95 -3.90 -12.94
CA ALA A 508 3.71 -4.12 -14.36
C ALA A 508 2.30 -3.71 -14.78
N VAL A 509 1.27 -3.98 -13.95
CA VAL A 509 -0.10 -3.51 -14.16
C VAL A 509 -0.20 -1.97 -14.16
N ALA A 510 0.51 -1.31 -13.24
CA ALA A 510 0.58 0.15 -13.22
C ALA A 510 1.24 0.71 -14.49
N ARG A 511 2.38 0.14 -14.92
CA ARG A 511 3.10 0.56 -16.13
C ARG A 511 2.30 0.32 -17.41
N ALA A 512 1.48 -0.73 -17.45
CA ALA A 512 0.56 -0.97 -18.56
C ALA A 512 -0.59 0.05 -18.63
N GLY A 513 -0.77 0.89 -17.60
CA GLY A 513 -1.77 1.95 -17.60
C GLY A 513 -3.18 1.48 -17.23
N TYR A 514 -3.31 0.42 -16.43
CA TYR A 514 -4.59 0.09 -15.80
C TYR A 514 -4.86 1.07 -14.65
N LYS A 515 -6.13 1.46 -14.48
CA LYS A 515 -6.60 2.37 -13.42
C LYS A 515 -7.02 1.61 -12.17
N THR A 516 -7.52 0.38 -12.33
CA THR A 516 -7.89 -0.50 -11.23
C THR A 516 -7.46 -1.93 -11.48
N ALA A 517 -7.14 -2.66 -10.42
CA ALA A 517 -6.89 -4.09 -10.49
C ALA A 517 -7.44 -4.83 -9.27
N LEU A 518 -7.98 -6.03 -9.48
CA LEU A 518 -8.79 -6.73 -8.51
C LEU A 518 -8.18 -8.09 -8.12
N THR A 519 -8.14 -8.34 -6.81
CA THR A 519 -7.64 -9.57 -6.19
C THR A 519 -8.79 -10.48 -5.75
N THR A 520 -8.47 -11.65 -5.19
CA THR A 520 -9.44 -12.53 -4.51
C THR A 520 -9.47 -12.28 -2.99
N GLN A 521 -8.72 -11.31 -2.48
CA GLN A 521 -8.72 -10.97 -1.06
C GLN A 521 -10.07 -10.41 -0.64
N GLU A 522 -10.62 -10.93 0.46
CA GLU A 522 -11.90 -10.48 0.99
C GLU A 522 -11.79 -9.14 1.71
N GLY A 523 -12.73 -8.25 1.44
CA GLY A 523 -12.92 -7.03 2.20
C GLY A 523 -13.73 -5.98 1.47
N LEU A 524 -14.06 -4.90 2.20
CA LEU A 524 -14.58 -3.68 1.61
C LEU A 524 -13.42 -2.79 1.21
N ASN A 525 -13.57 -2.08 0.09
CA ASN A 525 -12.59 -1.12 -0.39
C ASN A 525 -12.88 0.24 0.22
N GLY A 526 -11.86 0.88 0.78
CA GLY A 526 -11.96 2.21 1.38
C GLY A 526 -10.71 3.00 1.07
N SER A 527 -9.57 2.66 1.65
CA SER A 527 -8.30 3.32 1.35
C SER A 527 -7.28 2.33 0.79
N GLU A 528 -7.76 1.35 0.01
CA GLU A 528 -6.90 0.33 -0.58
C GLU A 528 -6.16 0.90 -1.79
N ASP A 529 -5.07 0.25 -2.19
CA ASP A 529 -4.44 0.49 -3.47
C ASP A 529 -5.46 0.19 -4.60
N PRO A 530 -5.74 1.15 -5.52
CA PRO A 530 -6.62 0.91 -6.66
C PRO A 530 -6.22 -0.29 -7.52
N LEU A 531 -4.94 -0.67 -7.51
CA LEU A 531 -4.42 -1.84 -8.21
C LEU A 531 -4.36 -3.10 -7.34
N SER A 532 -5.00 -3.09 -6.17
CA SER A 532 -5.14 -4.27 -5.30
C SER A 532 -6.50 -4.26 -4.59
N LEU A 533 -7.57 -3.97 -5.33
CA LEU A 533 -8.93 -3.96 -4.79
C LEU A 533 -9.35 -5.36 -4.33
N LYS A 534 -10.08 -5.37 -3.23
CA LYS A 534 -10.64 -6.57 -2.58
C LYS A 534 -11.97 -6.92 -3.21
N ARG A 535 -12.28 -8.22 -3.27
CA ARG A 535 -13.53 -8.75 -3.80
C ARG A 535 -14.15 -9.75 -2.85
N ILE A 536 -15.44 -9.97 -3.04
CA ILE A 536 -16.23 -10.89 -2.24
C ILE A 536 -16.80 -11.94 -3.18
N ASN A 537 -16.41 -13.19 -2.98
CA ASN A 537 -16.92 -14.28 -3.79
C ASN A 537 -18.44 -14.46 -3.58
N LEU A 538 -19.19 -14.59 -4.67
CA LEU A 538 -20.60 -14.95 -4.65
C LEU A 538 -20.81 -16.22 -5.48
N ALA A 539 -21.25 -17.29 -4.82
CA ALA A 539 -21.37 -18.60 -5.44
C ALA A 539 -22.63 -19.37 -4.98
N GLU A 540 -22.86 -20.54 -5.56
CA GLU A 540 -24.03 -21.41 -5.30
C GLU A 540 -24.18 -21.74 -3.81
N VAL A 541 -23.06 -21.86 -3.11
CA VAL A 541 -23.03 -22.20 -1.70
C VAL A 541 -23.64 -21.11 -0.80
N ASP A 542 -23.70 -19.85 -1.23
CA ASP A 542 -24.10 -18.73 -0.39
C ASP A 542 -25.60 -18.71 -0.10
N THR A 543 -25.98 -18.65 1.15
CA THR A 543 -27.36 -18.36 1.57
C THR A 543 -27.67 -16.86 1.47
N PHE A 544 -28.93 -16.48 1.58
CA PHE A 544 -29.32 -15.06 1.62
C PHE A 544 -28.74 -14.30 2.81
N ALA A 545 -28.69 -14.94 3.98
CA ALA A 545 -28.12 -14.32 5.18
C ALA A 545 -26.62 -14.08 5.00
N GLU A 546 -25.89 -15.06 4.45
CA GLU A 546 -24.47 -14.92 4.13
C GLU A 546 -24.24 -13.86 3.05
N PHE A 547 -25.07 -13.81 2.01
CA PHE A 547 -24.98 -12.78 0.98
C PHE A 547 -25.16 -11.36 1.56
N ALA A 548 -26.17 -11.15 2.41
CA ALA A 548 -26.38 -9.87 3.09
C ALA A 548 -25.22 -9.52 4.04
N PHE A 549 -24.69 -10.50 4.77
CA PHE A 549 -23.53 -10.33 5.65
C PHE A 549 -22.27 -9.97 4.87
N LYS A 550 -22.02 -10.66 3.75
CA LYS A 550 -20.93 -10.40 2.80
C LYS A 550 -20.97 -8.97 2.29
N LEU A 551 -22.11 -8.49 1.83
CA LEU A 551 -22.27 -7.10 1.38
C LEU A 551 -22.03 -6.07 2.48
N ALA A 552 -22.49 -6.35 3.71
CA ALA A 552 -22.35 -5.41 4.83
C ALA A 552 -20.94 -5.34 5.42
N THR A 553 -20.19 -6.44 5.37
CA THR A 553 -18.90 -6.58 6.09
C THR A 553 -17.70 -6.76 5.17
N GLY A 554 -17.93 -7.16 3.93
CA GLY A 554 -16.91 -7.60 2.99
C GLY A 554 -16.26 -8.94 3.32
N ARG A 555 -16.86 -9.75 4.21
CA ARG A 555 -16.27 -11.00 4.70
C ARG A 555 -17.16 -12.21 4.44
N ASP A 556 -16.53 -13.34 4.17
CA ASP A 556 -17.19 -14.64 4.14
C ASP A 556 -17.08 -15.34 5.50
N LEU A 557 -18.23 -15.61 6.12
CA LEU A 557 -18.30 -16.27 7.43
C LEU A 557 -17.64 -17.66 7.42
N ARG A 558 -17.71 -18.38 6.29
CA ARG A 558 -17.11 -19.72 6.15
C ARG A 558 -15.60 -19.64 6.06
N GLN A 559 -15.08 -18.68 5.30
CA GLN A 559 -13.64 -18.44 5.25
C GLN A 559 -13.10 -18.00 6.62
N MET A 560 -13.81 -17.11 7.31
CA MET A 560 -13.46 -16.70 8.68
C MET A 560 -13.41 -17.90 9.63
N THR A 561 -14.42 -18.76 9.58
CA THR A 561 -14.51 -19.96 10.43
C THR A 561 -13.39 -20.94 10.09
N LYS A 562 -13.12 -21.18 8.80
CA LYS A 562 -12.02 -22.04 8.34
C LYS A 562 -10.66 -21.51 8.79
N ALA A 563 -10.40 -20.21 8.64
CA ALA A 563 -9.16 -19.57 9.09
C ALA A 563 -9.00 -19.64 10.62
N TYR A 564 -10.08 -19.46 11.37
CA TYR A 564 -10.09 -19.63 12.82
C TYR A 564 -9.76 -21.07 13.22
N MET A 565 -10.42 -22.07 12.62
CA MET A 565 -10.15 -23.48 12.88
C MET A 565 -8.71 -23.87 12.50
N ALA A 566 -8.21 -23.42 11.35
CA ALA A 566 -6.83 -23.67 10.93
C ALA A 566 -5.82 -23.06 11.91
N ARG A 567 -6.03 -21.82 12.38
CA ARG A 567 -5.19 -21.18 13.41
C ARG A 567 -5.22 -21.92 14.75
N LYS A 568 -6.31 -22.63 15.04
CA LYS A 568 -6.46 -23.47 16.24
C LYS A 568 -5.99 -24.91 16.03
N GLY A 569 -5.47 -25.25 14.85
CA GLY A 569 -5.04 -26.61 14.50
C GLY A 569 -6.20 -27.61 14.32
N LEU A 570 -7.45 -27.14 14.29
CA LEU A 570 -8.66 -27.95 14.20
C LEU A 570 -9.04 -28.32 12.76
N PHE A 571 -8.31 -27.78 11.78
CA PHE A 571 -8.55 -28.02 10.36
C PHE A 571 -7.22 -28.01 9.59
N ARG A 572 -6.80 -29.17 9.06
CA ARG A 572 -5.77 -29.25 8.02
C ARG A 572 -6.49 -29.19 6.67
N GLY A 573 -6.31 -28.10 5.94
CA GLY A 573 -6.82 -28.01 4.57
C GLY A 573 -6.15 -29.03 3.65
N PRO A 574 -6.68 -29.24 2.43
CA PRO A 574 -5.97 -30.02 1.42
C PRO A 574 -4.59 -29.41 1.17
N GLU A 575 -3.55 -30.25 1.07
CA GLU A 575 -2.21 -29.82 0.66
C GLU A 575 -2.29 -29.04 -0.66
N PRO A 576 -1.46 -27.99 -0.85
CA PRO A 576 -1.38 -27.33 -2.14
C PRO A 576 -1.08 -28.37 -3.22
N ALA A 577 -1.73 -28.23 -4.38
CA ALA A 577 -1.45 -29.09 -5.53
C ALA A 577 0.06 -29.06 -5.83
N PRO A 578 0.67 -30.20 -6.19
CA PRO A 578 2.09 -30.25 -6.51
C PRO A 578 2.41 -29.21 -7.58
N GLU A 579 3.46 -28.43 -7.33
CA GLU A 579 4.03 -27.52 -8.32
C GLU A 579 4.33 -28.34 -9.59
N ASP A 580 3.88 -27.86 -10.75
CA ASP A 580 4.28 -28.44 -12.04
C ASP A 580 5.82 -28.32 -12.13
N GLU A 581 6.52 -29.43 -11.86
CA GLU A 581 7.95 -29.57 -12.11
C GLU A 581 8.20 -29.56 -13.62
N GLY A 582 8.28 -28.34 -14.17
CA GLY A 582 8.52 -28.07 -15.58
C GLY A 582 9.67 -27.08 -15.77
N GLY A 583 10.90 -27.49 -15.44
CA GLY A 583 12.11 -26.96 -16.07
C GLY A 583 12.96 -25.95 -15.29
N SER A 584 13.85 -26.46 -14.43
CA SER A 584 15.29 -26.11 -14.45
C SER A 584 16.01 -26.86 -13.32
N ARG A 585 16.60 -28.00 -13.65
CA ARG A 585 17.64 -28.61 -12.82
C ARG A 585 18.86 -27.68 -12.80
N ARG A 586 19.23 -27.16 -11.62
CA ARG A 586 20.63 -26.95 -11.23
C ARG A 586 20.78 -26.90 -9.70
N SER A 587 21.44 -27.95 -9.21
CA SER A 587 22.35 -28.04 -8.05
C SER A 587 21.95 -27.42 -6.71
N GLY A 588 21.40 -28.30 -5.88
CA GLY A 588 21.72 -28.56 -4.46
C GLY A 588 22.35 -27.46 -3.60
N GLU A 589 21.59 -27.03 -2.59
CA GLU A 589 22.10 -26.88 -1.22
C GLU A 589 20.95 -26.98 -0.20
N SER A 590 21.31 -27.47 0.98
CA SER A 590 20.51 -28.15 2.00
C SER A 590 19.39 -27.32 2.67
N LYS A 591 18.21 -27.95 2.85
CA LYS A 591 17.12 -27.50 3.73
C LYS A 591 17.45 -27.84 5.19
N ALA A 592 17.57 -26.83 6.05
CA ALA A 592 17.54 -27.00 7.50
C ALA A 592 16.38 -26.19 8.15
N SER A 593 15.50 -26.96 8.80
CA SER A 593 14.45 -26.68 9.78
C SER A 593 14.14 -25.24 10.23
N ARG A 594 12.88 -24.83 10.04
CA ARG A 594 12.18 -23.82 10.87
C ARG A 594 11.26 -24.55 11.85
N ASN A 595 11.49 -24.41 13.16
CA ASN A 595 10.47 -24.65 14.17
C ASN A 595 10.53 -23.57 15.27
N SER A 596 9.39 -22.90 15.44
CA SER A 596 8.82 -22.36 16.68
C SER A 596 9.74 -21.87 17.81
N ALA A 597 9.84 -20.55 17.99
CA ALA A 597 10.23 -19.93 19.26
C ALA A 597 9.00 -19.38 19.98
N GLY A 598 8.45 -20.19 20.87
CA GLY A 598 7.47 -19.79 21.88
C GLY A 598 8.17 -19.14 23.08
N VAL A 599 7.52 -18.10 23.58
CA VAL A 599 7.86 -17.33 24.78
C VAL A 599 7.94 -18.24 26.01
N VAL A 600 9.06 -18.22 26.75
CA VAL A 600 9.15 -18.71 28.13
C VAL A 600 9.94 -17.71 28.97
N MET A 601 9.29 -17.19 30.01
CA MET A 601 9.88 -16.38 31.09
C MET A 601 10.48 -17.30 32.17
N PRO A 602 11.49 -16.83 32.93
CA PRO A 602 12.28 -17.69 33.82
C PRO A 602 11.58 -17.92 35.17
N ARG A 603 11.69 -19.15 35.70
CA ARG A 603 11.48 -19.42 37.13
C ARG A 603 12.81 -19.76 37.77
N VAL A 604 13.08 -19.01 38.84
CA VAL A 604 14.17 -19.17 39.79
C VAL A 604 13.90 -20.38 40.68
N SER A 605 14.93 -21.21 40.89
CA SER A 605 15.07 -22.06 42.06
C SER A 605 16.56 -22.41 42.21
N GLY A 606 17.22 -21.86 43.24
CA GLY A 606 18.38 -22.50 43.86
C GLY A 606 17.98 -23.09 45.21
N PRO A 607 18.91 -23.57 46.04
CA PRO A 607 20.22 -24.15 45.73
C PRO A 607 20.37 -25.57 46.33
N GLY A 608 21.46 -26.26 46.01
CA GLY A 608 21.80 -27.54 46.62
C GLY A 608 23.24 -27.96 46.31
N HIS A 609 24.13 -27.59 47.24
CA HIS A 609 25.56 -27.89 47.38
C HIS A 609 26.58 -27.03 46.66
#